data_AF-A0A852WVN3-F1
#
_entry.id   AF-A0A852WVN3-F1
#
_cell.length_a   1.000
_cell.length_b   1.000
_cell.length_c   1.000
_cell.angle_alpha   90.00
_cell.angle_beta   90.00
_cell.angle_gamma   90.00
#
_symmetry.space_group_name_H-M   'P 1'
#
loop_
_entity.id
_entity.type
_entity.pdbx_description
1 polymer ?
#
loop_
_entity_poly.entity_id
_entity_poly.type
_entity_poly.pdbx_seq_one_letter_code
_entity_poly.pdbx_strand_id
1 'polypeptide(L)'
;MIPVLVSALMWLLLACLLILRRGRGERTITYAALLIAIAMTLNIDSIYVAFDGIVGGTNLLTLVADLALTVGVFFLGRSVMKASDHRSRSVQLALGIPALVITLVCVIAAFFLIDRGSTTTNFMLELGDQTGAAAYSMIHFVYYAIVLTAMAALASRQLRNNRGIQLLPPVSLVIGSVFGIALTVVVITMDVAHVAVNLDLMLAASVAYGPLYLLTFLFLCLGFAGQPVARSMEARSREKITRALARQVEPVWARAVAVRPGISQSEDAAFHAENAETLLHREVVEIRDAMIDTRVSFEVSDDERRLVERAERQLLGAGRGETATRVRSRSRIGWEQQKR
;
A
#
# COMPACT_ATOMS: atom_id res chain seq x y z
N MET A 1 8.30 -19.60 -15.99
CA MET A 1 9.08 -18.40 -15.56
C MET A 1 8.20 -17.27 -15.00
N ILE A 2 7.07 -16.92 -15.63
CA ILE A 2 6.19 -15.83 -15.16
C ILE A 2 5.65 -16.04 -13.72
N PRO A 3 5.16 -17.23 -13.31
CA PRO A 3 4.68 -17.45 -11.94
C PRO A 3 5.75 -17.19 -10.88
N VAL A 4 7.00 -17.58 -11.15
CA VAL A 4 8.15 -17.33 -10.27
C VAL A 4 8.41 -15.83 -10.10
N LEU A 5 8.38 -15.06 -11.20
CA LEU A 5 8.55 -13.61 -11.16
C LEU A 5 7.44 -12.94 -10.36
N VAL A 6 6.18 -13.33 -10.58
CA VAL A 6 5.04 -12.77 -9.86
C VAL A 6 5.09 -13.13 -8.37
N SER A 7 5.43 -14.37 -8.03
CA SER A 7 5.66 -14.78 -6.64
C SER A 7 6.76 -13.94 -5.99
N ALA A 8 7.91 -13.77 -6.66
CA ALA A 8 9.01 -12.94 -6.16
C ALA A 8 8.59 -11.48 -5.94
N LEU A 9 7.82 -10.89 -6.86
CA LEU A 9 7.27 -9.53 -6.72
C LEU A 9 6.36 -9.42 -5.49
N MET A 10 5.49 -10.41 -5.25
CA MET A 10 4.58 -10.40 -4.10
C MET A 10 5.32 -10.57 -2.77
N TRP A 11 6.35 -11.42 -2.72
CA TRP A 11 7.22 -11.54 -1.54
C TRP A 11 8.04 -10.27 -1.29
N LEU A 12 8.53 -9.62 -2.34
CA LEU A 12 9.21 -8.33 -2.25
C LEU A 12 8.27 -7.23 -1.72
N LEU A 13 7.02 -7.18 -2.21
CA LEU A 13 5.99 -6.29 -1.69
C LEU A 13 5.76 -6.55 -0.20
N LEU A 14 5.60 -7.80 0.21
CA LEU A 14 5.40 -8.18 1.61
C LEU A 14 6.58 -7.71 2.48
N ALA A 15 7.81 -7.97 2.05
CA ALA A 15 9.02 -7.52 2.76
C ALA A 15 9.07 -5.98 2.87
N CYS A 16 8.79 -5.28 1.78
CA CYS A 16 8.72 -3.82 1.73
C CYS A 16 7.69 -3.28 2.75
N LEU A 17 6.50 -3.88 2.79
CA LEU A 17 5.45 -3.51 3.74
C LEU A 17 5.85 -3.81 5.19
N LEU A 18 6.52 -4.92 5.48
CA LEU A 18 6.95 -5.27 6.83
C LEU A 18 8.05 -4.33 7.33
N ILE A 19 9.01 -3.96 6.47
CA ILE A 19 10.14 -3.09 6.82
C ILE A 19 9.68 -1.63 6.99
N LEU A 20 8.96 -1.08 6.02
CA LEU A 20 8.61 0.35 6.00
C LEU A 20 7.41 0.72 6.87
N ARG A 21 6.67 -0.27 7.36
CA ARG A 21 5.42 -0.05 8.11
C ARG A 21 5.51 -0.46 9.58
N ARG A 22 6.73 -0.73 10.07
CA ARG A 22 7.05 -1.09 11.46
C ARG A 22 6.37 -0.11 12.43
N GLY A 23 5.41 -0.60 13.23
CA GLY A 23 4.75 0.17 14.30
C GLY A 23 3.33 0.70 14.03
N ARG A 24 2.73 0.51 12.84
CA ARG A 24 1.34 0.93 12.58
C ARG A 24 0.34 -0.24 12.62
N GLY A 25 -0.80 -0.05 13.31
CA GLY A 25 -1.80 -1.08 13.58
C GLY A 25 -2.62 -1.61 12.38
N GLU A 26 -2.39 -1.10 11.17
CA GLU A 26 -3.18 -1.49 9.99
C GLU A 26 -2.51 -2.60 9.19
N ARG A 27 -2.97 -3.83 9.41
CA ARG A 27 -2.39 -5.06 8.86
C ARG A 27 -3.08 -5.60 7.60
N THR A 28 -4.19 -4.99 7.16
CA THR A 28 -5.02 -5.52 6.05
C THR A 28 -4.25 -5.68 4.73
N ILE A 29 -3.43 -4.70 4.33
CA ILE A 29 -2.60 -4.81 3.11
C ILE A 29 -1.54 -5.91 3.27
N THR A 30 -0.96 -6.06 4.46
CA THR A 30 0.05 -7.08 4.74
C THR A 30 -0.55 -8.49 4.65
N TYR A 31 -1.75 -8.70 5.20
CA TYR A 31 -2.47 -9.96 5.06
C TYR A 31 -2.85 -10.24 3.60
N ALA A 32 -3.28 -9.22 2.88
CA ALA A 32 -3.56 -9.33 1.45
C ALA A 32 -2.31 -9.78 0.67
N ALA A 33 -1.18 -9.07 0.86
CA ALA A 33 0.07 -9.39 0.20
C ALA A 33 0.58 -10.80 0.57
N LEU A 34 0.43 -11.21 1.83
CA LEU A 34 0.81 -12.54 2.30
C LEU A 34 -0.02 -13.64 1.64
N LEU A 35 -1.35 -13.52 1.64
CA LEU A 35 -2.24 -14.51 1.03
C LEU A 35 -1.98 -14.68 -0.46
N ILE A 36 -1.82 -13.56 -1.17
CA ILE A 36 -1.51 -13.58 -2.61
C ILE A 36 -0.11 -14.15 -2.84
N ALA A 37 0.90 -13.78 -2.04
CA ALA A 37 2.25 -14.35 -2.18
C ALA A 37 2.23 -15.87 -2.03
N ILE A 38 1.50 -16.39 -1.03
CA ILE A 38 1.30 -17.84 -0.84
C ILE A 38 0.60 -18.45 -2.05
N ALA A 39 -0.52 -17.88 -2.50
CA ALA A 39 -1.24 -18.37 -3.68
C ALA A 39 -0.36 -18.42 -4.94
N MET A 40 0.46 -17.39 -5.16
CA MET A 40 1.39 -17.32 -6.29
C MET A 40 2.53 -18.33 -6.16
N THR A 41 3.02 -18.59 -4.95
CA THR A 41 4.03 -19.63 -4.69
C THR A 41 3.47 -21.03 -4.93
N LEU A 42 2.23 -21.29 -4.54
CA LEU A 42 1.56 -22.57 -4.79
C LEU A 42 1.33 -22.84 -6.28
N ASN A 43 1.24 -21.80 -7.11
CA ASN A 43 1.14 -21.89 -8.57
C ASN A 43 2.49 -22.13 -9.30
N ILE A 44 3.60 -22.33 -8.57
CA ILE A 44 4.87 -22.73 -9.20
C ILE A 44 4.84 -24.24 -9.41
N ASP A 45 4.96 -24.70 -10.66
CA ASP A 45 4.81 -26.10 -11.08
C ASP A 45 5.43 -27.12 -10.12
N SER A 46 6.70 -26.95 -9.74
CA SER A 46 7.40 -27.89 -8.85
C SER A 46 6.81 -27.92 -7.43
N ILE A 47 6.34 -26.78 -6.92
CA ILE A 47 5.69 -26.67 -5.62
C ILE A 47 4.28 -27.24 -5.71
N TYR A 48 3.57 -26.87 -6.79
CA TYR A 48 2.21 -27.32 -7.06
C TYR A 48 2.11 -28.85 -7.07
N VAL A 49 2.92 -29.52 -7.91
CA VAL A 49 2.88 -30.99 -8.06
C VAL A 49 3.21 -31.69 -6.74
N ALA A 50 4.19 -31.18 -5.99
CA ALA A 50 4.59 -31.77 -4.71
C ALA A 50 3.47 -31.68 -3.66
N PHE A 51 2.81 -30.53 -3.53
CA PHE A 51 1.76 -30.34 -2.53
C PHE A 51 0.42 -30.94 -2.96
N ASP A 52 0.05 -30.87 -4.25
CA ASP A 52 -1.19 -31.46 -4.73
C ASP A 52 -1.18 -32.99 -4.56
N GLY A 53 -0.02 -33.63 -4.79
CA GLY A 53 0.17 -35.06 -4.52
C GLY A 53 -0.10 -35.47 -3.06
N ILE A 54 0.19 -34.59 -2.08
CA ILE A 54 -0.10 -34.85 -0.66
C ILE A 54 -1.60 -34.71 -0.36
N VAL A 55 -2.29 -33.81 -1.06
CA VAL A 55 -3.71 -33.49 -0.83
C VAL A 55 -4.65 -34.41 -1.65
N GLY A 56 -4.09 -35.31 -2.47
CA GLY A 56 -4.82 -36.38 -3.15
C GLY A 56 -4.59 -36.44 -4.66
N GLY A 57 -3.83 -35.51 -5.24
CA GLY A 57 -3.41 -35.55 -6.64
C GLY A 57 -4.52 -35.31 -7.65
N THR A 58 -5.55 -34.54 -7.28
CA THR A 58 -6.76 -34.27 -8.09
C THR A 58 -7.00 -32.78 -8.30
N ASN A 59 -5.92 -31.98 -8.34
CA ASN A 59 -5.95 -30.54 -8.53
C ASN A 59 -6.63 -29.73 -7.42
N LEU A 60 -6.76 -30.31 -6.21
CA LEU A 60 -7.34 -29.62 -5.06
C LEU A 60 -6.50 -28.42 -4.63
N LEU A 61 -5.18 -28.46 -4.87
CA LEU A 61 -4.30 -27.35 -4.55
C LEU A 61 -4.61 -26.11 -5.40
N THR A 62 -5.11 -26.26 -6.63
CA THR A 62 -5.56 -25.15 -7.49
C THR A 62 -6.67 -24.38 -6.79
N LEU A 63 -7.68 -25.09 -6.29
CA LEU A 63 -8.78 -24.47 -5.55
C LEU A 63 -8.25 -23.73 -4.31
N VAL A 64 -7.37 -24.35 -3.52
CA VAL A 64 -6.79 -23.71 -2.32
C VAL A 64 -6.04 -22.42 -2.68
N ALA A 65 -5.21 -22.46 -3.72
CA ALA A 65 -4.45 -21.31 -4.19
C ALA A 65 -5.39 -20.19 -4.69
N ASP A 66 -6.40 -20.52 -5.47
CA ASP A 66 -7.33 -19.54 -6.06
C ASP A 66 -8.28 -18.94 -5.02
N LEU A 67 -8.71 -19.71 -4.01
CA LEU A 67 -9.47 -19.17 -2.87
C LEU A 67 -8.59 -18.22 -2.05
N ALA A 68 -7.32 -18.58 -1.77
CA ALA A 68 -6.39 -17.71 -1.07
C ALA A 68 -6.13 -16.41 -1.86
N LEU A 69 -5.96 -16.51 -3.19
CA LEU A 69 -5.83 -15.37 -4.08
C LEU A 69 -7.07 -14.47 -4.01
N THR A 70 -8.27 -15.05 -4.07
CA THR A 70 -9.54 -14.32 -4.02
C THR A 70 -9.72 -13.54 -2.72
N VAL A 71 -9.44 -14.18 -1.58
CA VAL A 71 -9.46 -13.51 -0.28
C VAL A 71 -8.38 -12.43 -0.19
N GLY A 72 -7.20 -12.69 -0.76
CA GLY A 72 -6.11 -11.72 -0.87
C GLY A 72 -6.53 -10.46 -1.64
N VAL A 73 -7.11 -10.64 -2.84
CA VAL A 73 -7.63 -9.56 -3.69
C VAL A 73 -8.73 -8.77 -2.99
N PHE A 74 -9.64 -9.43 -2.27
CA PHE A 74 -10.63 -8.77 -1.42
C PHE A 74 -9.99 -7.82 -0.40
N PHE A 75 -8.97 -8.30 0.33
CA PHE A 75 -8.28 -7.47 1.32
C PHE A 75 -7.49 -6.34 0.68
N LEU A 76 -6.94 -6.52 -0.54
CA LEU A 76 -6.33 -5.44 -1.30
C LEU A 76 -7.35 -4.34 -1.61
N GLY A 77 -8.50 -4.69 -2.20
CA GLY A 77 -9.55 -3.73 -2.52
C GLY A 77 -10.06 -2.99 -1.28
N ARG A 78 -10.31 -3.73 -0.19
CA ARG A 78 -10.69 -3.16 1.12
C ARG A 78 -9.67 -2.16 1.65
N SER A 79 -8.39 -2.42 1.44
CA SER A 79 -7.32 -1.54 1.90
C SER A 79 -7.29 -0.23 1.13
N VAL A 80 -7.51 -0.26 -0.19
CA VAL A 80 -7.63 0.96 -1.00
C VAL A 80 -8.87 1.76 -0.61
N MET A 81 -10.00 1.09 -0.38
CA MET A 81 -11.24 1.74 0.08
C MET A 81 -11.05 2.42 1.43
N LYS A 82 -10.36 1.77 2.38
CA LYS A 82 -10.10 2.37 3.71
C LYS A 82 -9.22 3.62 3.63
N ALA A 83 -8.31 3.66 2.66
CA ALA A 83 -7.43 4.81 2.42
C ALA A 83 -8.14 5.96 1.68
N SER A 84 -9.37 5.78 1.19
CA SER A 84 -10.14 6.81 0.51
C SER A 84 -11.20 7.41 1.44
N ASP A 85 -11.29 8.73 1.47
CA ASP A 85 -12.29 9.46 2.27
C ASP A 85 -13.72 9.33 1.72
N HIS A 86 -13.87 8.89 0.47
CA HIS A 86 -15.18 8.85 -0.22
C HIS A 86 -15.57 7.44 -0.62
N ARG A 87 -16.65 6.92 -0.01
CA ARG A 87 -17.12 5.55 -0.19
C ARG A 87 -18.47 5.53 -0.90
N SER A 88 -18.49 5.46 -2.23
CA SER A 88 -19.74 5.26 -2.96
C SER A 88 -20.37 3.91 -2.58
N ARG A 89 -21.70 3.83 -2.57
CA ARG A 89 -22.43 2.58 -2.22
C ARG A 89 -22.01 1.42 -3.13
N SER A 90 -21.81 1.67 -4.43
CA SER A 90 -21.37 0.65 -5.39
C SER A 90 -20.00 0.06 -5.05
N VAL A 91 -19.04 0.88 -4.64
CA VAL A 91 -17.70 0.41 -4.21
C VAL A 91 -17.79 -0.37 -2.91
N GLN A 92 -18.65 0.04 -1.97
CA GLN A 92 -18.86 -0.70 -0.72
C GLN A 92 -19.49 -2.07 -0.96
N LEU A 93 -20.44 -2.15 -1.91
CA LEU A 93 -21.10 -3.40 -2.29
C LEU A 93 -20.12 -4.34 -3.00
N ALA A 94 -19.38 -3.83 -3.98
CA ALA A 94 -18.35 -4.58 -4.72
C ALA A 94 -17.26 -5.14 -3.79
N LEU A 95 -16.87 -4.38 -2.77
CA LEU A 95 -15.89 -4.77 -1.74
C LEU A 95 -16.57 -5.28 -0.47
N GLY A 96 -17.81 -5.76 -0.57
CA GLY A 96 -18.59 -6.31 0.52
C GLY A 96 -18.17 -7.74 0.86
N ILE A 97 -18.30 -8.12 2.14
CA ILE A 97 -18.19 -9.53 2.55
C ILE A 97 -19.21 -10.41 1.80
N PRO A 98 -20.47 -9.98 1.56
CA PRO A 98 -21.42 -10.79 0.80
C PRO A 98 -20.93 -11.12 -0.61
N ALA A 99 -20.33 -10.16 -1.32
CA ALA A 99 -19.78 -10.39 -2.66
C ALA A 99 -18.67 -11.45 -2.63
N LEU A 100 -17.74 -11.35 -1.68
CA LEU A 100 -16.70 -12.37 -1.47
C LEU A 100 -17.30 -13.74 -1.19
N VAL A 101 -18.23 -13.85 -0.23
CA VAL A 101 -18.83 -15.14 0.16
C VAL A 101 -19.56 -15.78 -1.01
N ILE A 102 -20.35 -15.01 -1.76
CA ILE A 102 -21.05 -15.50 -2.95
C ILE A 102 -20.04 -16.02 -3.97
N THR A 103 -18.98 -15.25 -4.27
CA THR A 103 -17.92 -15.70 -5.19
C THR A 103 -17.28 -16.99 -4.72
N LEU A 104 -16.87 -17.10 -3.46
CA LEU A 104 -16.22 -18.31 -2.94
C LEU A 104 -17.16 -19.52 -3.04
N VAL A 105 -18.44 -19.37 -2.70
CA VAL A 105 -19.43 -20.47 -2.81
C VAL A 105 -19.61 -20.88 -4.28
N CYS A 106 -19.78 -19.93 -5.20
CA CYS A 106 -19.95 -20.23 -6.62
C CYS A 106 -18.71 -20.89 -7.23
N VAL A 107 -17.51 -20.42 -6.87
CA VAL A 107 -16.23 -21.03 -7.28
C VAL A 107 -16.11 -22.46 -6.78
N ILE A 108 -16.36 -22.69 -5.49
CA ILE A 108 -16.27 -24.03 -4.90
C ILE A 108 -17.27 -24.97 -5.59
N ALA A 109 -18.51 -24.52 -5.78
CA ALA A 109 -19.52 -25.29 -6.48
C ALA A 109 -19.09 -25.61 -7.92
N ALA A 110 -18.63 -24.62 -8.68
CA ALA A 110 -18.16 -24.81 -10.06
C ALA A 110 -16.97 -25.78 -10.14
N PHE A 111 -16.02 -25.67 -9.20
CA PHE A 111 -14.85 -26.55 -9.15
C PHE A 111 -15.23 -28.03 -8.97
N PHE A 112 -16.23 -28.33 -8.14
CA PHE A 112 -16.69 -29.71 -7.93
C PHE A 112 -17.53 -30.26 -9.10
N LEU A 113 -17.91 -29.44 -10.07
CA LEU A 113 -18.55 -29.88 -11.32
C LEU A 113 -17.54 -30.28 -12.40
N ILE A 114 -16.25 -30.03 -12.19
CA ILE A 114 -15.18 -30.35 -13.14
C ILE A 114 -14.81 -31.84 -12.98
N ASP A 115 -14.66 -32.54 -14.10
CA ASP A 115 -13.96 -33.82 -14.11
C ASP A 115 -12.45 -33.56 -14.05
N ARG A 116 -11.90 -33.53 -12.83
CA ARG A 116 -10.56 -32.97 -12.53
C ARG A 116 -9.40 -33.87 -12.94
N GLY A 117 -9.63 -35.15 -13.19
CA GLY A 117 -8.57 -36.12 -13.47
C GLY A 117 -7.42 -36.11 -12.45
N SER A 118 -6.21 -36.38 -12.94
CA SER A 118 -4.96 -36.31 -12.18
C SER A 118 -4.38 -34.90 -12.14
N THR A 119 -3.45 -34.65 -11.22
CA THR A 119 -2.68 -33.40 -11.12
C THR A 119 -2.14 -32.94 -12.48
N THR A 120 -2.43 -31.68 -12.83
CA THR A 120 -1.91 -31.00 -14.01
C THR A 120 -1.43 -29.59 -13.67
N THR A 121 -0.33 -29.16 -14.29
CA THR A 121 0.20 -27.79 -14.16
C THR A 121 -0.43 -26.82 -15.17
N ASN A 122 -1.21 -27.34 -16.13
CA ASN A 122 -1.87 -26.55 -17.18
C ASN A 122 -3.39 -26.67 -17.08
N PHE A 123 -3.94 -26.54 -15.86
CA PHE A 123 -5.35 -26.81 -15.54
C PHE A 123 -6.35 -26.26 -16.55
N MET A 124 -6.29 -24.95 -16.87
CA MET A 124 -7.24 -24.34 -17.82
C MET A 124 -6.96 -24.64 -19.30
N LEU A 125 -5.77 -25.13 -19.65
CA LEU A 125 -5.48 -25.58 -21.02
C LEU A 125 -5.89 -27.04 -21.24
N GLU A 126 -5.88 -27.87 -20.19
CA GLU A 126 -6.21 -29.29 -20.30
C GLU A 126 -7.68 -29.60 -19.95
N LEU A 127 -8.29 -28.79 -19.08
CA LEU A 127 -9.66 -29.00 -18.58
C LEU A 127 -10.62 -27.88 -19.00
N GLY A 128 -10.14 -26.85 -19.70
CA GLY A 128 -10.89 -25.63 -19.99
C GLY A 128 -11.98 -25.77 -21.06
N ASP A 129 -12.02 -26.89 -21.78
CA ASP A 129 -13.11 -27.25 -22.69
C ASP A 129 -14.39 -27.64 -21.93
N GLN A 130 -14.27 -28.00 -20.66
CA GLN A 130 -15.40 -28.29 -19.78
C GLN A 130 -16.11 -27.01 -19.36
N THR A 131 -17.45 -27.02 -19.45
CA THR A 131 -18.29 -25.90 -19.00
C THR A 131 -18.10 -25.56 -17.52
N GLY A 132 -17.84 -26.56 -16.67
CA GLY A 132 -17.52 -26.36 -15.26
C GLY A 132 -16.22 -25.58 -15.04
N ALA A 133 -15.18 -25.87 -15.82
CA ALA A 133 -13.88 -25.19 -15.72
C ALA A 133 -13.95 -23.75 -16.26
N ALA A 134 -14.67 -23.56 -17.36
CA ALA A 134 -14.95 -22.22 -17.88
C ALA A 134 -15.76 -21.38 -16.87
N ALA A 135 -16.82 -21.93 -16.27
CA ALA A 135 -17.59 -21.25 -15.24
C ALA A 135 -16.72 -20.89 -14.02
N TYR A 136 -15.91 -21.85 -13.55
CA TYR A 136 -14.96 -21.66 -12.45
C TYR A 136 -14.02 -20.46 -12.69
N SER A 137 -13.35 -20.44 -13.84
CA SER A 137 -12.43 -19.36 -14.23
C SER A 137 -13.16 -18.02 -14.40
N MET A 138 -14.28 -18.00 -15.13
CA MET A 138 -15.06 -16.79 -15.34
C MET A 138 -15.54 -16.16 -14.03
N ILE A 139 -15.99 -16.95 -13.06
CA ILE A 139 -16.44 -16.42 -11.75
C ILE A 139 -15.27 -15.72 -11.03
N HIS A 140 -14.08 -16.34 -11.00
CA HIS A 140 -12.88 -15.72 -10.40
C HIS A 140 -12.53 -14.40 -11.09
N PHE A 141 -12.37 -14.43 -12.41
CA PHE A 141 -11.92 -13.26 -13.16
C PHE A 141 -12.96 -12.14 -13.18
N VAL A 142 -14.26 -12.45 -13.24
CA VAL A 142 -15.32 -11.45 -13.07
C VAL A 142 -15.23 -10.78 -11.69
N TYR A 143 -15.04 -11.56 -10.63
CA TYR A 143 -14.85 -11.00 -9.29
C TYR A 143 -13.60 -10.11 -9.22
N TYR A 144 -12.48 -10.55 -9.79
CA TYR A 144 -11.26 -9.74 -9.88
C TYR A 144 -11.51 -8.44 -10.64
N ALA A 145 -12.18 -8.47 -11.78
CA ALA A 145 -12.52 -7.27 -12.53
C ALA A 145 -13.41 -6.31 -11.73
N ILE A 146 -14.38 -6.82 -10.95
CA ILE A 146 -15.20 -6.00 -10.06
C ILE A 146 -14.34 -5.28 -9.01
N VAL A 147 -13.44 -6.02 -8.34
CA VAL A 147 -12.54 -5.46 -7.32
C VAL A 147 -11.56 -4.46 -7.94
N LEU A 148 -10.96 -4.80 -9.07
CA LEU A 148 -10.00 -3.94 -9.78
C LEU A 148 -10.67 -2.68 -10.33
N THR A 149 -11.92 -2.76 -10.82
CA THR A 149 -12.69 -1.59 -11.25
C THR A 149 -12.97 -0.67 -10.07
N ALA A 150 -13.37 -1.22 -8.92
CA ALA A 150 -13.55 -0.45 -7.71
C ALA A 150 -12.23 0.21 -7.24
N MET A 151 -11.11 -0.53 -7.31
CA MET A 151 -9.79 0.00 -7.00
C MET A 151 -9.36 1.12 -7.96
N ALA A 152 -9.56 0.95 -9.26
CA ALA A 152 -9.27 1.98 -10.26
C ALA A 152 -10.09 3.24 -10.00
N ALA A 153 -11.38 3.11 -9.69
CA ALA A 153 -12.24 4.26 -9.38
C ALA A 153 -11.76 5.02 -8.14
N LEU A 154 -11.30 4.32 -7.10
CA LEU A 154 -10.76 4.93 -5.89
C LEU A 154 -9.39 5.57 -6.13
N ALA A 155 -8.50 4.90 -6.85
CA ALA A 155 -7.15 5.38 -7.16
C ALA A 155 -7.20 6.60 -8.10
N SER A 156 -8.07 6.60 -9.11
CA SER A 156 -8.28 7.74 -10.01
C SER A 156 -8.75 9.00 -9.27
N ARG A 157 -9.48 8.84 -8.17
CA ARG A 157 -9.85 9.98 -7.31
C ARG A 157 -8.66 10.51 -6.51
N GLN A 158 -7.80 9.61 -6.00
CA GLN A 158 -6.58 10.01 -5.32
C GLN A 158 -5.63 10.80 -6.23
N LEU A 159 -5.64 10.55 -7.55
CA LEU A 159 -4.88 11.35 -8.53
C LEU A 159 -5.24 12.83 -8.49
N ARG A 160 -6.50 13.17 -8.23
CA ARG A 160 -6.96 14.57 -8.20
C ARG A 160 -6.49 15.33 -6.95
N ASN A 161 -6.22 14.59 -5.86
CA ASN A 161 -5.92 15.17 -4.56
C ASN A 161 -4.42 15.12 -4.22
N ASN A 162 -3.67 14.20 -4.83
CA ASN A 162 -2.24 14.05 -4.58
C ASN A 162 -1.40 14.94 -5.50
N ARG A 163 -0.28 15.45 -4.99
CA ARG A 163 0.70 16.24 -5.76
C ARG A 163 2.10 15.67 -5.61
N GLY A 164 2.95 15.89 -6.62
CA GLY A 164 4.35 15.47 -6.61
C GLY A 164 4.54 13.96 -6.52
N ILE A 165 5.48 13.49 -5.70
CA ILE A 165 5.87 12.07 -5.61
C ILE A 165 4.73 11.16 -5.11
N GLN A 166 3.73 11.73 -4.43
CA GLN A 166 2.54 11.01 -3.96
C GLN A 166 1.56 10.63 -5.09
N LEU A 167 1.81 11.09 -6.32
CA LEU A 167 1.05 10.73 -7.52
C LEU A 167 1.43 9.35 -8.07
N LEU A 168 2.69 8.93 -7.90
CA LEU A 168 3.18 7.66 -8.46
C LEU A 168 2.36 6.45 -7.99
N PRO A 169 2.05 6.31 -6.69
CA PRO A 169 1.30 5.14 -6.23
C PRO A 169 -0.12 5.01 -6.80
N PRO A 170 -0.99 6.05 -6.77
CA PRO A 170 -2.32 5.94 -7.39
C PRO A 170 -2.26 5.79 -8.91
N VAL A 171 -1.30 6.41 -9.63
CA VAL A 171 -1.13 6.17 -11.08
C VAL A 171 -0.85 4.70 -11.34
N SER A 172 0.11 4.14 -10.59
CA SER A 172 0.47 2.73 -10.73
C SER A 172 -0.70 1.80 -10.42
N LEU A 173 -1.50 2.10 -9.39
CA LEU A 173 -2.71 1.32 -9.08
C LEU A 173 -3.74 1.38 -10.21
N VAL A 174 -3.96 2.55 -10.83
CA VAL A 174 -4.87 2.68 -11.97
C VAL A 174 -4.38 1.86 -13.15
N ILE A 175 -3.10 2.00 -13.53
CA ILE A 175 -2.50 1.25 -14.64
C ILE A 175 -2.60 -0.26 -14.40
N GLY A 176 -2.22 -0.73 -13.20
CA GLY A 176 -2.32 -2.15 -12.85
C GLY A 176 -3.74 -2.67 -12.88
N SER A 177 -4.71 -1.87 -12.42
CA SER A 177 -6.13 -2.24 -12.47
C SER A 177 -6.66 -2.32 -13.90
N VAL A 178 -6.25 -1.41 -14.79
CA VAL A 178 -6.62 -1.45 -16.22
C VAL A 178 -6.07 -2.69 -16.89
N PHE A 179 -4.79 -3.03 -16.65
CA PHE A 179 -4.23 -4.29 -17.16
C PHE A 179 -4.94 -5.53 -16.63
N GLY A 180 -5.34 -5.53 -15.35
CA GLY A 180 -6.06 -6.68 -14.80
C GLY A 180 -7.50 -6.82 -15.30
N ILE A 181 -8.17 -5.70 -15.63
CA ILE A 181 -9.46 -5.72 -16.32
C ILE A 181 -9.29 -6.23 -17.75
N ALA A 182 -8.26 -5.77 -18.48
CA ALA A 182 -7.96 -6.28 -19.82
C ALA A 182 -7.62 -7.79 -19.78
N LEU A 183 -6.86 -8.23 -18.79
CA LEU A 183 -6.57 -9.64 -18.55
C LEU A 183 -7.87 -10.45 -18.35
N THR A 184 -8.82 -9.93 -17.58
CA THR A 184 -10.12 -10.58 -17.38
C THR A 184 -10.85 -10.78 -18.71
N VAL A 185 -10.86 -9.77 -19.58
CA VAL A 185 -11.47 -9.88 -20.91
C VAL A 185 -10.78 -10.97 -21.74
N VAL A 186 -9.45 -11.03 -21.72
CA VAL A 186 -8.68 -12.08 -22.40
C VAL A 186 -9.04 -13.46 -21.88
N VAL A 187 -9.07 -13.66 -20.56
CA VAL A 187 -9.38 -14.97 -19.96
C VAL A 187 -10.81 -15.40 -20.28
N ILE A 188 -11.80 -14.52 -20.12
CA ILE A 188 -13.19 -14.85 -20.48
C ILE A 188 -13.28 -15.22 -21.97
N THR A 189 -12.57 -14.51 -22.85
CA THR A 189 -12.53 -14.82 -24.28
C THR A 189 -11.92 -16.19 -24.52
N MET A 190 -10.82 -16.53 -23.84
CA MET A 190 -10.19 -17.86 -23.91
C MET A 190 -11.15 -18.95 -23.43
N ASP A 191 -11.81 -18.76 -22.29
CA ASP A 191 -12.75 -19.73 -21.71
C ASP A 191 -13.92 -20.00 -22.66
N VAL A 192 -14.54 -18.95 -23.21
CA VAL A 192 -15.62 -19.09 -24.20
C VAL A 192 -15.13 -19.77 -25.48
N ALA A 193 -13.96 -19.38 -25.98
CA ALA A 193 -13.38 -19.95 -27.19
C ALA A 193 -13.06 -21.45 -27.01
N HIS A 194 -12.55 -21.84 -25.85
CA HIS A 194 -12.19 -23.22 -25.56
C HIS A 194 -13.42 -24.12 -25.48
N VAL A 195 -14.47 -23.69 -24.76
CA VAL A 195 -15.76 -24.40 -24.70
C VAL A 195 -16.43 -24.48 -26.08
N ALA A 196 -16.27 -23.45 -26.92
CA ALA A 196 -16.76 -23.44 -28.29
C ALA A 196 -15.88 -24.24 -29.28
N VAL A 197 -14.81 -24.89 -28.81
CA VAL A 197 -13.83 -25.64 -29.62
C VAL A 197 -13.15 -24.75 -30.68
N ASN A 198 -13.12 -23.43 -30.46
CA ASN A 198 -12.43 -22.47 -31.31
C ASN A 198 -11.00 -22.23 -30.78
N LEU A 199 -10.13 -23.21 -31.04
CA LEU A 199 -8.76 -23.21 -30.53
C LEU A 199 -7.90 -22.09 -31.12
N ASP A 200 -8.17 -21.66 -32.36
CA ASP A 200 -7.44 -20.56 -33.00
C ASP A 200 -7.65 -19.24 -32.25
N LEU A 201 -8.90 -18.93 -31.88
CA LEU A 201 -9.23 -17.76 -31.09
C LEU A 201 -8.63 -17.84 -29.67
N MET A 202 -8.72 -19.02 -29.05
CA MET A 202 -8.14 -19.26 -27.72
C MET A 202 -6.62 -19.02 -27.73
N LEU A 203 -5.90 -19.57 -28.72
CA LEU A 203 -4.47 -19.41 -28.86
C LEU A 203 -4.08 -17.96 -29.17
N ALA A 204 -4.82 -17.29 -30.06
CA ALA A 204 -4.59 -15.87 -30.37
C ALA A 204 -4.75 -14.98 -29.12
N ALA A 205 -5.79 -15.21 -28.31
CA ALA A 205 -6.00 -14.50 -27.06
C ALA A 205 -4.91 -14.82 -26.01
N SER A 206 -4.43 -16.06 -25.96
CA SER A 206 -3.42 -16.51 -24.99
C SER A 206 -2.10 -15.74 -25.07
N VAL A 207 -1.75 -15.19 -26.23
CA VAL A 207 -0.54 -14.36 -26.44
C VAL A 207 -0.52 -13.16 -25.49
N ALA A 208 -1.68 -12.56 -25.23
CA ALA A 208 -1.80 -11.39 -24.36
C ALA A 208 -1.80 -11.76 -22.86
N TYR A 209 -2.10 -13.01 -22.50
CA TYR A 209 -2.29 -13.44 -21.11
C TYR A 209 -1.04 -13.20 -20.26
N GLY A 210 0.11 -13.76 -20.65
CA GLY A 210 1.36 -13.67 -19.88
C GLY A 210 1.81 -12.23 -19.61
N PRO A 211 1.91 -11.36 -20.64
CA PRO A 211 2.25 -9.96 -20.46
C PRO A 211 1.27 -9.19 -19.59
N LEU A 212 -0.04 -9.33 -19.82
CA LEU A 212 -1.07 -8.63 -19.02
C LEU A 212 -1.04 -9.09 -17.56
N TYR A 213 -0.87 -10.39 -17.32
CA TYR A 213 -0.72 -10.95 -15.98
C TYR A 213 0.47 -10.33 -15.23
N LEU A 214 1.65 -10.34 -15.85
CA LEU A 214 2.85 -9.76 -15.24
C LEU A 214 2.70 -8.26 -14.98
N LEU A 215 2.21 -7.49 -15.95
CA LEU A 215 2.03 -6.04 -15.83
C LEU A 215 1.02 -5.69 -14.74
N THR A 216 -0.08 -6.45 -14.64
CA THR A 216 -1.08 -6.29 -13.57
C THR A 216 -0.41 -6.38 -12.20
N PHE A 217 0.30 -7.47 -11.92
CA PHE A 217 0.97 -7.67 -10.63
C PHE A 217 2.08 -6.64 -10.39
N LEU A 218 2.89 -6.33 -11.40
CA LEU A 218 3.97 -5.36 -11.29
C LEU A 218 3.46 -3.99 -10.87
N PHE A 219 2.46 -3.45 -11.59
CA PHE A 219 1.92 -2.12 -11.32
C PHE A 219 1.07 -2.08 -10.04
N LEU A 220 0.37 -3.15 -9.67
CA LEU A 220 -0.29 -3.23 -8.37
C LEU A 220 0.72 -3.25 -7.23
N CYS A 221 1.78 -4.06 -7.32
CA CYS A 221 2.86 -4.09 -6.33
C CYS A 221 3.52 -2.71 -6.18
N LEU A 222 3.86 -2.06 -7.29
CA LEU A 222 4.45 -0.73 -7.28
C LEU A 222 3.50 0.31 -6.66
N GLY A 223 2.20 0.22 -6.94
CA GLY A 223 1.18 1.06 -6.32
C GLY A 223 1.08 0.88 -4.80
N PHE A 224 1.07 -0.36 -4.31
CA PHE A 224 0.97 -0.63 -2.86
C PHE A 224 2.28 -0.35 -2.10
N ALA A 225 3.44 -0.65 -2.69
CA ALA A 225 4.75 -0.33 -2.12
C ALA A 225 5.06 1.16 -2.21
N GLY A 226 4.57 1.85 -3.24
CA GLY A 226 4.88 3.24 -3.51
C GLY A 226 4.42 4.19 -2.40
N GLN A 227 3.26 3.95 -1.79
CA GLN A 227 2.75 4.79 -0.69
C GLN A 227 3.68 4.81 0.53
N PRO A 228 4.06 3.68 1.15
CA PRO A 228 5.00 3.69 2.28
C PRO A 228 6.39 4.16 1.89
N VAL A 229 6.87 3.84 0.67
CA VAL A 229 8.17 4.33 0.16
C VAL A 229 8.17 5.86 0.05
N ALA A 230 7.17 6.44 -0.63
CA ALA A 230 7.05 7.89 -0.80
C ALA A 230 7.00 8.61 0.57
N ARG A 231 6.20 8.11 1.51
CA ARG A 231 6.13 8.67 2.87
C ARG A 231 7.45 8.57 3.63
N SER A 232 8.14 7.44 3.53
CA SER A 232 9.45 7.27 4.17
C SER A 232 10.51 8.19 3.56
N MET A 233 10.46 8.41 2.24
CA MET A 233 11.36 9.34 1.55
C MET A 233 11.09 10.79 1.96
N GLU A 234 9.82 11.19 2.06
CA GLU A 234 9.43 12.51 2.56
C GLU A 234 9.87 12.71 4.01
N ALA A 235 9.67 11.73 4.89
CA ALA A 235 10.11 11.80 6.28
C ALA A 235 11.64 11.96 6.39
N ARG A 236 12.41 11.16 5.65
CA ARG A 236 13.88 11.26 5.62
C ARG A 236 14.38 12.56 5.02
N SER A 237 13.72 13.05 3.96
CA SER A 237 14.04 14.34 3.35
C SER A 237 13.81 15.48 4.34
N ARG A 238 12.65 15.47 5.01
CA ARG A 238 12.32 16.43 6.08
C ARG A 238 13.34 16.39 7.21
N GLU A 239 13.68 15.21 7.71
CA GLU A 239 14.68 15.04 8.77
C GLU A 239 16.05 15.60 8.36
N LYS A 240 16.50 15.34 7.12
CA LYS A 240 17.74 15.92 6.58
C LYS A 240 17.68 17.44 6.50
N ILE A 241 16.58 18.00 6.01
CA ILE A 241 16.38 19.46 5.93
C ILE A 241 16.37 20.07 7.33
N THR A 242 15.66 19.46 8.29
CA THR A 242 15.61 19.91 9.68
C THR A 242 16.99 19.87 10.33
N ARG A 243 17.76 18.78 10.16
CA ARG A 243 19.14 18.70 10.67
C ARG A 243 20.08 19.72 10.01
N ALA A 244 19.93 19.95 8.70
CA ALA A 244 20.74 20.94 8.00
C ALA A 244 20.42 22.36 8.48
N LEU A 245 19.14 22.67 8.74
CA LEU A 245 18.72 23.95 9.31
C LEU A 245 19.23 24.11 10.74
N ALA A 246 19.15 23.08 11.59
CA ALA A 246 19.67 23.16 12.97
C ALA A 246 21.17 23.51 12.98
N ARG A 247 21.97 22.81 12.18
CA ARG A 247 23.41 23.11 12.01
C ARG A 247 23.69 24.51 11.47
N GLN A 248 22.81 25.06 10.64
CA GLN A 248 22.97 26.42 10.12
C GLN A 248 22.59 27.49 11.14
N VAL A 249 21.60 27.20 12.00
CA VAL A 249 21.09 28.11 13.04
C VAL A 249 21.98 28.09 14.28
N GLU A 250 22.68 26.98 14.55
CA GLU A 250 23.57 26.77 15.70
C GLU A 250 24.54 27.93 16.00
N PRO A 251 25.22 28.57 15.02
CA PRO A 251 26.11 29.72 15.30
C PRO A 251 25.37 30.96 15.82
N VAL A 252 24.16 31.22 15.31
CA VAL A 252 23.32 32.34 15.75
C VAL A 252 22.76 32.06 17.13
N TRP A 253 22.35 30.81 17.36
CA TRP A 253 21.90 30.33 18.66
C TRP A 253 22.99 30.43 19.73
N ALA A 254 24.22 30.00 19.43
CA ALA A 254 25.34 30.09 20.36
C ALA A 254 25.62 31.54 20.79
N ARG A 255 25.52 32.50 19.86
CA ARG A 255 25.62 33.93 20.19
C ARG A 255 24.43 34.39 21.04
N ALA A 256 23.21 34.00 20.71
CA ALA A 256 22.01 34.36 21.47
C ALA A 256 22.09 33.87 22.94
N VAL A 257 22.50 32.62 23.15
CA VAL A 257 22.67 32.02 24.48
C VAL A 257 23.81 32.68 25.26
N ALA A 258 24.87 33.13 24.58
CA ALA A 258 25.97 33.84 25.23
C ALA A 258 25.53 35.17 25.85
N VAL A 259 24.61 35.90 25.19
CA VAL A 259 24.12 37.19 25.72
C VAL A 259 22.90 37.01 26.64
N ARG A 260 22.10 35.95 26.45
CA ARG A 260 20.98 35.58 27.30
C ARG A 260 21.04 34.09 27.63
N PRO A 261 21.71 33.70 28.74
CA PRO A 261 21.69 32.31 29.20
C PRO A 261 20.25 31.90 29.51
N GLY A 262 19.70 30.98 28.72
CA GLY A 262 18.36 30.48 28.94
C GLY A 262 18.25 29.69 30.27
N ILE A 263 17.05 29.65 30.84
CA ILE A 263 16.69 28.82 32.01
C ILE A 263 16.94 27.30 31.75
N SER A 264 17.08 26.93 30.48
CA SER A 264 17.28 25.57 29.95
C SER A 264 18.72 25.02 30.07
N GLN A 265 19.65 25.74 30.72
CA GLN A 265 20.99 25.23 31.07
C GLN A 265 21.03 24.41 32.36
N SER A 266 19.90 24.21 33.04
CA SER A 266 19.78 23.28 34.16
C SER A 266 19.84 21.83 33.64
N GLU A 267 21.04 21.25 33.72
CA GLU A 267 21.56 19.86 33.69
C GLU A 267 20.72 18.64 33.20
N ASP A 268 19.40 18.71 32.96
CA ASP A 268 18.58 17.57 32.50
C ASP A 268 18.29 17.55 30.98
N ALA A 269 18.68 18.59 30.24
CA ALA A 269 18.35 18.71 28.81
C ALA A 269 19.20 17.82 27.87
N ALA A 270 20.26 17.20 28.37
CA ALA A 270 21.09 16.26 27.59
C ALA A 270 20.34 14.96 27.24
N PHE A 271 19.29 14.62 28.00
CA PHE A 271 18.58 13.34 27.85
C PHE A 271 17.54 13.28 26.71
N HIS A 272 17.26 14.38 25.99
CA HIS A 272 16.21 14.44 24.95
C HIS A 272 16.67 14.95 23.57
N ALA A 273 17.98 15.00 23.31
CA ALA A 273 18.56 15.48 22.04
C ALA A 273 18.46 14.50 20.85
N GLU A 274 17.59 13.48 20.89
CA GLU A 274 17.48 12.51 19.79
C GLU A 274 16.65 13.05 18.61
N ASN A 275 15.77 14.02 18.83
CA ASN A 275 14.89 14.54 17.78
C ASN A 275 15.36 15.89 17.24
N ALA A 276 15.81 15.90 15.97
CA ALA A 276 16.27 17.09 15.27
C ALA A 276 15.20 18.21 15.19
N GLU A 277 13.92 17.87 15.21
CA GLU A 277 12.83 18.84 15.23
C GLU A 277 12.72 19.56 16.58
N THR A 278 12.91 18.83 17.67
CA THR A 278 12.91 19.40 19.03
C THR A 278 14.12 20.30 19.25
N LEU A 279 15.29 19.91 18.72
CA LEU A 279 16.49 20.76 18.73
C LEU A 279 16.27 22.04 17.93
N LEU A 280 15.82 21.94 16.68
CA LEU A 280 15.55 23.11 15.84
C LEU A 280 14.49 24.03 16.46
N HIS A 281 13.43 23.47 17.06
CA HIS A 281 12.39 24.25 17.73
C HIS A 281 12.97 25.04 18.91
N ARG A 282 13.80 24.40 19.74
CA ARG A 282 14.45 25.04 20.88
C ARG A 282 15.36 26.19 20.43
N GLU A 283 16.24 25.93 19.46
CA GLU A 283 17.19 26.93 18.94
C GLU A 283 16.45 28.17 18.42
N VAL A 284 15.38 27.98 17.64
CA VAL A 284 14.58 29.09 17.09
C VAL A 284 13.90 29.91 18.20
N VAL A 285 13.36 29.27 19.24
CA VAL A 285 12.70 29.97 20.36
C VAL A 285 13.71 30.79 21.16
N GLU A 286 14.87 30.22 21.49
CA GLU A 286 15.90 30.92 22.28
C GLU A 286 16.50 32.12 21.52
N ILE A 287 16.68 32.01 20.19
CA ILE A 287 17.06 33.15 19.35
C ILE A 287 15.98 34.24 19.35
N ARG A 288 14.70 33.86 19.19
CA ARG A 288 13.57 34.82 19.18
C ARG A 288 13.46 35.58 20.50
N ASP A 289 13.64 34.88 21.61
CA ASP A 289 13.64 35.52 22.92
C ASP A 289 14.79 36.54 23.06
N ALA A 290 16.01 36.18 22.63
CA ALA A 290 17.16 37.08 22.69
C ALA A 290 16.96 38.33 21.81
N MET A 291 16.24 38.21 20.69
CA MET A 291 15.90 39.36 19.82
C MET A 291 14.86 40.30 20.43
N ILE A 292 13.96 39.80 21.30
CA ILE A 292 12.87 40.59 21.90
C ILE A 292 13.31 41.22 23.22
N ASP A 293 14.27 40.62 23.92
CA ASP A 293 14.75 41.07 25.22
C ASP A 293 15.49 42.41 25.12
N THR A 294 14.82 43.50 25.49
CA THR A 294 15.38 44.87 25.43
C THR A 294 16.52 45.11 26.43
N ARG A 295 16.78 44.17 27.35
CA ARG A 295 17.88 44.25 28.32
C ARG A 295 19.21 43.82 27.72
N VAL A 296 19.19 43.25 26.53
CA VAL A 296 20.32 42.57 25.90
C VAL A 296 20.52 43.12 24.48
N SER A 297 21.75 43.52 24.13
CA SER A 297 22.07 43.94 22.76
C SER A 297 22.36 42.71 21.88
N PHE A 298 21.35 42.19 21.22
CA PHE A 298 21.49 41.09 20.26
C PHE A 298 21.03 41.54 18.87
N GLU A 299 21.99 41.91 18.02
CA GLU A 299 21.75 42.27 16.63
C GLU A 299 21.93 41.05 15.71
N VAL A 300 20.97 40.88 14.81
CA VAL A 300 20.92 39.77 13.86
C VAL A 300 20.97 40.36 12.46
N SER A 301 21.84 39.83 11.60
CA SER A 301 21.91 40.30 10.21
C SER A 301 20.66 39.92 9.42
N ASP A 302 20.41 40.60 8.29
CA ASP A 302 19.27 40.27 7.43
C ASP A 302 19.29 38.82 6.93
N ASP A 303 20.48 38.27 6.66
CA ASP A 303 20.63 36.88 6.22
C ASP A 303 20.34 35.87 7.34
N GLU A 304 20.78 36.17 8.56
CA GLU A 304 20.48 35.35 9.74
C GLU A 304 19.00 35.38 10.09
N ARG A 305 18.35 36.55 9.95
CA ARG A 305 16.91 36.70 10.14
C ARG A 305 16.13 35.86 9.12
N ARG A 306 16.52 35.87 7.84
CA ARG A 306 15.93 35.02 6.79
C ARG A 306 16.13 33.53 7.06
N LEU A 307 17.26 33.14 7.64
CA LEU A 307 17.56 31.77 8.02
C LEU A 307 16.64 31.29 9.15
N VAL A 308 16.47 32.09 10.21
CA VAL A 308 15.55 31.79 11.33
C VAL A 308 14.11 31.69 10.83
N GLU A 309 13.66 32.61 9.97
CA GLU A 309 12.32 32.56 9.36
C GLU A 309 12.11 31.33 8.46
N ARG A 310 13.18 30.81 7.84
CA ARG A 310 13.13 29.57 7.05
C ARG A 310 13.01 28.35 7.97
N ALA A 311 13.76 28.33 9.08
CA ALA A 311 13.65 27.31 10.12
C ALA A 311 12.25 27.28 10.76
N GLU A 312 11.70 28.44 11.08
CA GLU A 312 10.34 28.58 11.64
C GLU A 312 9.27 28.08 10.67
N ARG A 313 9.37 28.44 9.39
CA ARG A 313 8.46 27.92 8.34
C ARG A 313 8.55 26.40 8.19
N GLN A 314 9.74 25.82 8.30
CA GLN A 314 9.94 24.37 8.27
C GLN A 314 9.22 23.69 9.45
N LEU A 315 9.33 24.24 10.66
CA LEU A 315 8.65 23.74 11.86
C LEU A 315 7.12 23.88 11.76
N LEU A 316 6.62 25.02 11.28
CA LEU A 316 5.17 25.24 11.08
C LEU A 316 4.58 24.30 10.00
N GLY A 317 5.37 23.95 8.97
CA GLY A 317 5.04 22.94 7.97
C GLY A 317 5.06 21.49 8.49
N ALA A 318 5.66 21.25 9.66
CA ALA A 318 5.63 19.97 10.37
C ALA A 318 4.48 19.89 11.38
N GLY A 319 4.19 21.00 12.10
CA GLY A 319 3.14 21.08 13.11
C GLY A 319 1.72 20.74 12.62
N ARG A 320 1.36 21.01 11.36
CA ARG A 320 0.03 20.65 10.82
C ARG A 320 -0.26 19.13 10.82
N GLY A 321 0.75 18.27 10.88
CA GLY A 321 0.58 16.81 10.97
C GLY A 321 0.42 16.28 12.40
N GLU A 322 1.10 16.89 13.38
CA GLU A 322 1.07 16.45 14.77
C GLU A 322 -0.08 17.05 15.58
N THR A 323 -0.47 18.30 15.34
CA THR A 323 -1.58 18.91 16.10
C THR A 323 -2.90 18.19 15.85
N ALA A 324 -3.12 17.66 14.65
CA ALA A 324 -4.29 16.82 14.34
C ALA A 324 -4.27 15.47 15.08
N THR A 325 -3.09 14.95 15.43
CA THR A 325 -2.93 13.66 16.10
C THR A 325 -3.00 13.81 17.63
N ARG A 326 -2.45 14.89 18.19
CA ARG A 326 -2.53 15.22 19.64
C ARG A 326 -3.91 15.70 20.07
N VAL A 327 -4.64 16.45 19.24
CA VAL A 327 -6.03 16.85 19.56
C VAL A 327 -6.95 15.64 19.57
N ARG A 328 -6.70 14.63 18.73
CA ARG A 328 -7.51 13.40 18.67
C ARG A 328 -7.20 12.39 19.79
N SER A 329 -5.98 12.41 20.37
CA SER A 329 -5.67 11.60 21.55
C SER A 329 -6.15 12.25 22.86
N ARG A 330 -6.08 13.58 22.97
CA ARG A 330 -6.64 14.30 24.14
C ARG A 330 -8.16 14.33 24.17
N SER A 331 -8.85 14.40 23.02
CA SER A 331 -10.32 14.35 23.01
C SER A 331 -10.88 12.97 23.38
N ARG A 332 -10.10 11.90 23.28
CA ARG A 332 -10.57 10.55 23.66
C ARG A 332 -10.43 10.27 25.16
N ILE A 333 -9.49 10.92 25.84
CA ILE A 333 -9.29 10.77 27.29
C ILE A 333 -10.24 11.69 28.08
N GLY A 334 -10.64 12.83 27.52
CA GLY A 334 -11.58 13.76 28.19
C GLY A 334 -13.04 13.30 28.25
N TRP A 335 -13.46 12.36 27.41
CA TRP A 335 -14.86 11.86 27.40
C TRP A 335 -15.11 10.69 28.37
N GLU A 336 -14.07 10.00 28.87
CA GLU A 336 -14.24 8.90 29.83
C GLU A 336 -14.22 9.33 31.30
N GLN A 337 -13.85 10.59 31.61
CA GLN A 337 -13.86 11.09 32.99
C GLN A 337 -15.13 11.89 33.37
N GLN A 338 -16.10 12.03 32.48
CA GLN A 338 -17.35 12.74 32.76
C GLN A 338 -18.57 11.80 32.96
N LYS A 339 -18.31 10.49 33.12
CA LYS A 339 -19.33 9.45 33.41
C LYS A 339 -18.94 8.54 34.59
N ARG A 340 -18.46 9.11 35.69
CA ARG A 340 -18.49 8.44 36.99
C ARG A 340 -19.10 9.35 38.03
#